data_AF-A0A0C1VVW6-F1
#
_entry.id   AF-A0A0C1VVW6-F1
#
_cell.length_a   1.000
_cell.length_b   1.000
_cell.length_c   1.000
_cell.angle_alpha   90.00
_cell.angle_beta   90.00
_cell.angle_gamma   90.00
#
_symmetry.space_group_name_H-M   'P 1'
#
loop_
_entity.id
_entity.type
_entity.pdbx_description
1 polymer ?
#
loop_
_entity_poly.entity_id
_entity_poly.type
_entity_poly.pdbx_seq_one_letter_code
_entity_poly.pdbx_strand_id
1 'polypeptide(L)'
;MKRVLSLALCLAALGASANQNSEPKSVTLNYDQTQLVAEIQPDNHFEALIDNEQERIDFSGSVDKLLPDYTLEVSVIQASKLQRSTAQVNTKVLIKQGERQSPLTIGSVNGKNVSVSLN
;
A
#
# COMPACT_ATOMS: atom_id res chain seq x y z
N MET A 1 -61.31 19.71 3.01
CA MET A 1 -60.34 18.62 2.77
C MET A 1 -59.12 19.21 2.08
N LYS A 2 -57.97 19.31 2.74
CA LYS A 2 -56.71 19.81 2.16
C LYS A 2 -55.78 18.62 1.92
N ARG A 3 -55.41 18.35 0.66
CA ARG A 3 -54.44 17.32 0.31
C ARG A 3 -53.05 17.95 0.33
N VAL A 4 -52.21 17.53 1.28
CA VAL A 4 -50.79 17.88 1.32
C VAL A 4 -50.07 16.89 0.41
N LEU A 5 -49.50 17.37 -0.69
CA LEU A 5 -48.71 16.57 -1.63
C LEU A 5 -47.25 16.61 -1.17
N SER A 6 -46.77 15.55 -0.51
CA SER A 6 -45.37 15.42 -0.13
C SER A 6 -44.58 14.89 -1.33
N LEU A 7 -43.76 15.76 -1.94
CA LEU A 7 -42.83 15.41 -3.01
C LEU A 7 -41.55 14.81 -2.37
N ALA A 8 -41.40 13.49 -2.43
CA ALA A 8 -40.20 12.81 -1.96
C ALA A 8 -39.04 13.03 -2.96
N LEU A 9 -38.03 13.79 -2.53
CA LEU A 9 -36.82 14.04 -3.30
C LEU A 9 -35.87 12.85 -3.12
N CYS A 10 -35.89 11.88 -4.05
CA CYS A 10 -34.89 10.81 -4.06
C CYS A 10 -33.55 11.38 -4.54
N LEU A 11 -32.62 11.61 -3.61
CA LEU A 11 -31.21 11.85 -3.94
C LEU A 11 -30.61 10.51 -4.43
N ALA A 12 -30.55 10.33 -5.74
CA ALA A 12 -29.69 9.32 -6.32
C ALA A 12 -28.24 9.81 -6.16
N ALA A 13 -27.52 9.25 -5.19
CA ALA A 13 -26.07 9.42 -5.10
C ALA A 13 -25.44 8.70 -6.30
N LEU A 14 -25.03 9.47 -7.32
CA LEU A 14 -24.12 9.00 -8.35
C LEU A 14 -22.76 8.80 -7.68
N GLY A 15 -22.53 7.61 -7.13
CA GLY A 15 -21.20 7.19 -6.71
C GLY A 15 -20.31 7.18 -7.95
N ALA A 16 -19.39 8.13 -8.03
CA ALA A 16 -18.34 8.09 -9.03
C ALA A 16 -17.54 6.80 -8.80
N SER A 17 -17.77 5.79 -9.64
CA SER A 17 -16.86 4.66 -9.75
C SER A 17 -15.53 5.21 -10.26
N ALA A 18 -14.61 5.49 -9.33
CA ALA A 18 -13.24 5.85 -9.68
C ALA A 18 -12.69 4.72 -10.57
N ASN A 19 -12.29 5.07 -11.79
CA ASN A 19 -11.72 4.14 -12.75
C ASN A 19 -10.59 3.36 -12.07
N GLN A 20 -10.75 2.05 -11.89
CA GLN A 20 -9.69 1.14 -11.42
C GLN A 20 -8.50 1.01 -12.41
N ASN A 21 -8.45 1.89 -13.41
CA ASN A 21 -7.48 1.92 -14.50
C ASN A 21 -6.44 3.05 -14.35
N SER A 22 -6.46 3.81 -13.25
CA SER A 22 -5.39 4.76 -12.95
C SER A 22 -4.12 4.03 -12.52
N GLU A 23 -2.98 4.47 -13.04
CA GLU A 23 -1.67 4.01 -12.57
C GLU A 23 -1.53 4.27 -11.07
N PRO A 24 -0.89 3.34 -10.34
CA PRO A 24 -0.58 3.57 -8.95
C PRO A 24 0.42 4.71 -8.79
N LYS A 25 0.33 5.39 -7.66
CA LYS A 25 1.15 6.52 -7.26
C LYS A 25 1.99 6.21 -6.03
N SER A 26 1.60 5.21 -5.24
CA SER A 26 2.37 4.85 -4.06
C SER A 26 2.32 3.36 -3.75
N VAL A 27 3.28 2.92 -2.94
CA VAL A 27 3.29 1.61 -2.29
C VAL A 27 3.15 1.82 -0.79
N THR A 28 2.25 1.09 -0.14
CA THR A 28 2.12 1.08 1.31
C THR A 28 2.76 -0.18 1.87
N LEU A 29 3.69 -0.02 2.80
CA LEU A 29 4.17 -1.07 3.70
C LEU A 29 3.31 -1.08 4.96
N ASN A 30 2.76 -2.24 5.29
CA ASN A 30 2.15 -2.50 6.60
C ASN A 30 3.11 -3.38 7.41
N TYR A 31 3.60 -2.85 8.52
CA TYR A 31 4.51 -3.51 9.46
C TYR A 31 3.98 -3.30 10.88
N ASP A 32 3.42 -4.36 11.47
CA ASP A 32 2.81 -4.30 12.82
C ASP A 32 1.76 -3.18 12.94
N GLN A 33 1.96 -2.20 13.83
CA GLN A 33 1.08 -1.03 13.99
C GLN A 33 1.50 0.18 13.14
N THR A 34 2.53 0.01 12.33
CA THR A 34 3.16 1.07 11.55
C THR A 34 2.85 0.89 10.08
N GLN A 35 2.52 2.00 9.42
CA GLN A 35 2.40 2.05 7.96
C GLN A 35 3.40 3.05 7.41
N LEU A 36 4.10 2.67 6.34
CA LEU A 36 4.91 3.58 5.55
C LEU A 36 4.28 3.69 4.16
N VAL A 37 4.12 4.91 3.67
CA VAL A 37 3.70 5.17 2.30
C VAL A 37 4.90 5.74 1.56
N ALA A 38 5.27 5.08 0.47
CA ALA A 38 6.36 5.52 -0.41
C ALA A 38 5.76 5.91 -1.76
N GLU A 39 6.00 7.15 -2.18
CA GLU A 39 5.59 7.63 -3.50
C GLU A 39 6.44 6.94 -4.59
N ILE A 40 5.80 6.53 -5.68
CA ILE A 40 6.44 5.98 -6.86
C ILE A 40 7.00 7.15 -7.68
N GLN A 41 8.31 7.16 -7.86
CA GLN A 41 9.04 8.16 -8.61
C GLN A 41 8.92 7.94 -10.13
N PRO A 42 9.28 8.93 -10.97
CA PRO A 42 9.20 8.80 -12.43
C PRO A 42 10.03 7.66 -13.05
N ASP A 43 11.04 7.18 -12.33
CA ASP A 43 11.87 6.02 -12.70
C ASP A 43 11.31 4.69 -12.16
N ASN A 44 10.07 4.70 -11.68
CA ASN A 44 9.33 3.59 -11.08
C ASN A 44 9.86 3.06 -9.74
N HIS A 45 10.86 3.73 -9.14
CA HIS A 45 11.36 3.34 -7.83
C HIS A 45 10.58 4.04 -6.71
N PHE A 46 10.59 3.45 -5.53
CA PHE A 46 10.02 4.06 -4.33
C PHE A 46 10.95 3.82 -3.15
N GLU A 47 10.92 4.75 -2.19
CA GLU A 47 11.62 4.61 -0.92
C GLU A 47 10.87 5.36 0.20
N ALA A 48 10.93 4.80 1.40
CA ALA A 48 10.49 5.44 2.64
C ALA A 48 11.34 4.93 3.82
N LEU A 49 11.48 5.77 4.83
CA LEU A 49 12.30 5.51 6.00
C LEU A 49 11.54 5.87 7.27
N ILE A 50 11.63 5.00 8.26
CA ILE A 50 11.41 5.36 9.66
C ILE A 50 12.73 5.19 10.39
N ASP A 51 13.14 6.20 11.15
CA ASP A 51 14.31 6.13 12.01
C ASP A 51 14.01 6.81 13.35
N ASN A 52 13.78 6.00 14.39
CA ASN A 52 13.45 6.47 15.74
C ASN A 52 14.39 5.86 16.79
N GLU A 53 14.15 6.11 18.08
CA GLU A 53 15.03 5.61 19.15
C GLU A 53 15.05 4.08 19.28
N GLN A 54 13.99 3.39 18.84
CA GLN A 54 13.80 1.95 19.02
C GLN A 54 14.26 1.16 17.80
N GLU A 55 13.96 1.64 16.60
CA GLU A 55 14.22 0.94 15.35
C GLU A 55 14.43 1.87 14.15
N ARG A 56 15.03 1.30 13.12
CA ARG A 56 15.08 1.85 11.76
C ARG A 56 14.42 0.87 10.80
N ILE A 57 13.57 1.37 9.90
CA ILE A 57 12.92 0.60 8.84
C ILE A 57 13.21 1.29 7.52
N ASP A 58 14.01 0.65 6.68
CA ASP A 58 14.21 1.04 5.29
C ASP A 58 13.24 0.24 4.41
N PHE A 59 12.36 0.94 3.68
CA PHE A 59 11.40 0.36 2.75
C PHE A 59 11.68 0.88 1.36
N SER A 60 11.98 0.01 0.41
CA SER A 60 12.31 0.43 -0.96
C SER A 60 11.96 -0.63 -1.99
N GLY A 61 12.01 -0.26 -3.27
CA GLY A 61 11.75 -1.18 -4.35
C GLY A 61 11.43 -0.50 -5.67
N SER A 62 10.82 -1.26 -6.58
CA SER A 62 10.40 -0.80 -7.90
C SER A 62 9.07 -1.43 -8.34
N VAL A 63 8.35 -0.71 -9.20
CA VAL A 63 7.06 -1.13 -9.75
C VAL A 63 7.14 -1.23 -11.27
N ASP A 64 7.01 -2.43 -11.81
CA ASP A 64 6.94 -2.67 -13.25
C ASP A 64 5.51 -2.95 -13.70
N LYS A 65 5.06 -2.28 -14.75
CA LYS A 65 3.74 -2.51 -15.33
C LYS A 65 3.76 -3.74 -16.25
N LEU A 66 2.86 -4.69 -15.99
CA LEU A 66 2.63 -5.90 -16.79
C LEU A 66 1.15 -6.00 -17.18
N LEU A 67 0.71 -5.17 -18.14
CA LEU A 67 -0.70 -4.98 -18.50
C LEU A 67 -1.56 -6.26 -18.48
N PRO A 68 -2.63 -6.34 -17.66
CA PRO A 68 -3.18 -5.28 -16.78
C PRO A 68 -2.58 -5.22 -15.36
N ASP A 69 -1.69 -6.15 -15.03
CA ASP A 69 -1.12 -6.38 -13.70
C ASP A 69 0.16 -5.58 -13.47
N TYR A 70 0.74 -5.75 -12.28
CA TYR A 70 1.97 -5.10 -11.85
C TYR A 70 2.90 -6.11 -11.22
N THR A 71 4.19 -5.96 -11.46
CA THR A 71 5.22 -6.65 -10.69
C THR A 71 5.85 -5.67 -9.73
N LEU A 72 5.92 -6.05 -8.46
CA LEU A 72 6.46 -5.23 -7.39
C LEU A 72 7.68 -5.94 -6.80
N GLU A 73 8.86 -5.34 -6.94
CA GLU A 73 10.06 -5.73 -6.22
C GLU A 73 10.14 -4.91 -4.94
N VAL A 74 10.32 -5.57 -3.80
CA VAL A 74 10.30 -4.95 -2.47
C VAL A 74 11.49 -5.42 -1.66
N SER A 75 12.15 -4.45 -1.01
CA SER A 75 13.11 -4.64 0.07
C SER A 75 12.59 -3.96 1.33
N VAL A 76 12.56 -4.70 2.43
CA VAL A 76 12.27 -4.19 3.77
C VAL A 76 13.40 -4.62 4.67
N ILE A 77 14.13 -3.65 5.21
CA ILE A 77 15.20 -3.89 6.18
C ILE A 77 14.78 -3.22 7.48
N GLN A 78 14.72 -4.01 8.56
CA GLN A 78 14.47 -3.49 9.89
C GLN A 78 15.69 -3.72 10.76
N ALA A 79 16.17 -2.67 11.41
CA ALA A 79 17.23 -2.72 12.40
C ALA A 79 16.67 -2.31 13.77
N SER A 80 16.69 -3.24 14.73
CA SER A 80 16.39 -2.93 16.13
C SER A 80 17.60 -2.27 16.78
N LYS A 81 17.44 -1.02 17.24
CA LYS A 81 18.49 -0.33 17.99
C LYS A 81 18.62 -0.86 19.42
N LEU A 82 17.51 -1.31 20.00
CA LEU A 82 17.46 -1.90 21.33
C LEU A 82 18.13 -3.28 21.37
N GLN A 83 17.82 -4.13 20.39
CA GLN A 83 18.33 -5.52 20.36
C GLN A 83 19.64 -5.64 19.56
N ARG A 84 20.07 -4.57 18.87
CA ARG A 84 21.24 -4.57 17.97
C ARG A 84 21.17 -5.68 16.93
N SER A 85 19.98 -5.90 16.37
CA SER A 85 19.69 -6.95 15.39
C SER A 85 19.14 -6.34 14.11
N THR A 86 19.34 -7.03 13.00
CA THR A 86 18.79 -6.67 11.71
C THR A 86 18.05 -7.87 11.12
N ALA A 87 16.88 -7.63 10.55
CA ALA A 87 16.12 -8.60 9.79
C ALA A 87 15.66 -7.97 8.47
N GLN A 88 15.51 -8.79 7.43
CA GLN A 88 15.14 -8.31 6.10
C GLN A 88 14.20 -9.25 5.38
N VAL A 89 13.38 -8.68 4.51
CA VAL A 89 12.61 -9.39 3.49
C VAL A 89 12.90 -8.73 2.15
N ASN A 90 13.31 -9.55 1.18
CA ASN A 90 13.48 -9.14 -0.22
C ASN A 90 12.64 -10.08 -1.07
N THR A 91 11.68 -9.54 -1.83
CA THR A 91 10.78 -10.36 -2.64
C THR A 91 10.34 -9.65 -3.91
N LYS A 92 9.78 -10.44 -4.82
CA LYS A 92 9.12 -9.99 -6.04
C LYS A 92 7.74 -10.62 -6.09
N VAL A 93 6.71 -9.79 -6.22
CA VAL A 93 5.31 -10.24 -6.22
C VAL A 93 4.57 -9.73 -7.45
N LEU A 94 3.67 -10.57 -7.97
CA LEU A 94 2.70 -10.18 -8.97
C LEU A 94 1.46 -9.65 -8.25
N ILE A 95 1.06 -8.41 -8.54
CA ILE A 95 -0.16 -7.78 -8.03
C ILE A 95 -1.12 -7.66 -9.19
N LYS A 96 -2.24 -8.40 -9.11
CA LYS A 96 -3.28 -8.29 -10.13
C LYS A 96 -3.97 -6.93 -10.05
N GLN A 97 -4.47 -6.43 -11.17
CA GLN A 97 -5.18 -5.13 -11.18
C GLN A 97 -6.29 -5.03 -10.12
N GLY A 98 -7.03 -6.12 -9.89
CA GLY A 98 -8.10 -6.20 -8.89
C GLY A 98 -7.63 -6.32 -7.44
N GLU A 99 -6.34 -6.55 -7.21
CA GLU A 99 -5.74 -6.77 -5.88
C GLU A 99 -4.94 -5.57 -5.38
N ARG A 100 -4.77 -4.51 -6.19
CA ARG A 100 -3.89 -3.36 -5.90
C ARG A 100 -4.04 -2.78 -4.49
N GLN A 101 -5.27 -2.54 -4.04
CA GLN A 101 -5.55 -1.94 -2.73
C GLN A 101 -5.72 -2.96 -1.60
N SER A 102 -5.50 -4.24 -1.87
CA SER A 102 -5.56 -5.31 -0.86
C SER A 102 -4.14 -5.64 -0.37
N PRO A 103 -3.86 -5.59 0.94
CA PRO A 103 -2.54 -5.94 1.46
C PRO A 103 -2.16 -7.39 1.12
N LEU A 104 -1.03 -7.56 0.43
CA LEU A 104 -0.43 -8.85 0.12
C LEU A 104 0.70 -9.14 1.11
N THR A 105 0.61 -10.23 1.85
CA THR A 105 1.69 -10.66 2.76
C THR A 105 2.93 -11.06 1.96
N ILE A 106 4.07 -10.42 2.28
CA ILE A 106 5.36 -10.66 1.63
C ILE A 106 6.38 -11.37 2.52
N GLY A 107 6.06 -11.53 3.82
CA GLY A 107 6.87 -12.27 4.75
C GLY A 107 6.74 -11.76 6.18
N SER A 108 7.80 -11.94 6.95
CA SER A 108 7.91 -11.43 8.31
C SER A 108 9.31 -10.91 8.58
N VAL A 109 9.40 -9.82 9.33
CA VAL A 109 10.66 -9.22 9.78
C VAL A 109 10.62 -9.13 11.30
N ASN A 110 11.61 -9.73 11.98
CA ASN A 110 11.67 -9.81 13.44
C ASN A 110 10.37 -10.35 14.10
N GLY A 111 9.77 -11.38 13.50
CA GLY A 111 8.52 -11.99 13.99
C GLY A 111 7.24 -11.19 13.72
N LYS A 112 7.34 -10.02 13.07
CA LYS A 112 6.20 -9.19 12.68
C LYS A 112 5.86 -9.43 11.22
N ASN A 113 4.58 -9.62 10.92
CA ASN A 113 4.11 -9.78 9.54
C ASN A 113 4.34 -8.50 8.75
N VAL A 114 4.72 -8.68 7.49
CA VAL A 114 4.96 -7.61 6.54
C VAL A 114 4.07 -7.83 5.33
N SER A 115 3.31 -6.81 4.95
CA SER A 115 2.48 -6.83 3.76
C SER A 115 2.55 -5.51 3.01
N VAL A 116 2.27 -5.56 1.71
CA VAL A 116 2.32 -4.39 0.83
C VAL A 116 1.04 -4.24 0.01
N SER A 117 0.68 -3.00 -0.30
CA SER A 117 -0.39 -2.68 -1.26
C SER A 117 0.07 -1.57 -2.20
N LEU A 118 -0.57 -1.49 -3.36
CA LEU A 118 -0.26 -0.59 -4.46
C LEU A 118 -1.44 0.37 -4.65
N ASN A 119 -1.26 1.67 -4.43
CA ASN A 119 -2.36 2.64 -4.40
C ASN A 119 -2.34 3.56 -5.62
#